data_AF-A0A7V9NUD5-F1
#
_entry.id   AF-A0A7V9NUD5-F1
#
_cell.length_a   1.000
_cell.length_b   1.000
_cell.length_c   1.000
_cell.angle_alpha   90.00
_cell.angle_beta   90.00
_cell.angle_gamma   90.00
#
_symmetry.space_group_name_H-M   'P 1'
#
loop_
_entity.id
_entity.type
_entity.pdbx_description
1 polymer ?
#
loop_
_entity_poly.entity_id
_entity_poly.type
_entity_poly.pdbx_seq_one_letter_code
_entity_poly.pdbx_strand_id
1 'polypeptide(L)'
;MPAFVLSLFRGSDDDKRVAAIQWDWLDRFLDCELYAYRFDAAPFRKNPVGGGWISEQNVAPLDMQPVGPLLDKHREASVEFRIVTDLKGVWDDVIRQRDIEFSGIRLKNLDS
;
A
#
# COMPACT_ATOMS: atom_id res chain seq x y z
N MET A 1 2.93 17.23 -0.32
CA MET A 1 3.56 16.25 -1.24
C MET A 1 3.24 14.84 -0.72
N PRO A 2 2.84 13.86 -1.56
CA PRO A 2 2.18 12.65 -1.07
C PRO A 2 3.10 11.41 -0.93
N ALA A 3 2.73 10.53 0.02
CA ALA A 3 3.53 9.43 0.59
C ALA A 3 3.94 8.30 -0.35
N PHE A 4 5.15 7.78 -0.12
CA PHE A 4 5.69 6.58 -0.74
C PHE A 4 5.55 5.40 0.23
N VAL A 5 5.12 4.25 -0.29
CA VAL A 5 5.14 2.96 0.42
C VAL A 5 5.58 1.91 -0.59
N LEU A 6 6.65 1.17 -0.28
CA LEU A 6 7.03 -0.05 -0.99
C LEU A 6 6.39 -1.22 -0.26
N SER A 7 5.61 -2.05 -0.95
CA SER A 7 5.08 -3.30 -0.39
C SER A 7 5.67 -4.48 -1.16
N LEU A 8 6.36 -5.36 -0.43
CA LEU A 8 7.00 -6.58 -0.90
C LEU A 8 6.16 -7.78 -0.45
N PHE A 9 5.99 -8.72 -1.36
CA PHE A 9 5.31 -9.99 -1.14
C PHE A 9 6.27 -11.09 -1.65
N ARG A 10 6.55 -12.13 -0.86
CA ARG A 10 6.88 -13.41 -1.51
C ARG A 10 5.56 -13.98 -2.04
N GLY A 11 5.59 -15.03 -2.86
CA GLY A 11 4.39 -15.68 -3.34
C GLY A 11 4.34 -17.12 -2.82
N SER A 12 3.61 -17.35 -1.72
CA SER A 12 3.05 -18.63 -1.24
C SER A 12 2.39 -18.39 0.13
N ASP A 13 1.30 -19.10 0.46
CA ASP A 13 0.36 -18.95 1.60
C ASP A 13 0.92 -18.71 3.04
N ASP A 14 2.23 -18.59 3.23
CA ASP A 14 2.95 -18.24 4.48
C ASP A 14 3.68 -16.87 4.37
N ASP A 15 3.22 -15.99 3.48
CA ASP A 15 3.98 -14.84 2.98
C ASP A 15 4.27 -13.76 4.01
N LYS A 16 5.55 -13.63 4.35
CA LYS A 16 6.11 -12.45 5.02
C LYS A 16 6.00 -11.24 4.11
N ARG A 17 5.05 -10.37 4.42
CA ARG A 17 4.89 -9.07 3.77
C ARG A 17 5.80 -8.04 4.43
N VAL A 18 6.50 -7.25 3.63
CA VAL A 18 7.34 -6.15 4.12
C VAL A 18 6.87 -4.85 3.49
N ALA A 19 6.58 -3.86 4.32
CA ALA A 19 6.35 -2.49 3.90
C ALA A 19 7.54 -1.61 4.31
N ALA A 20 7.97 -0.71 3.43
CA ALA A 20 9.07 0.21 3.73
C ALA A 20 8.75 1.66 3.35
N ILE A 21 9.17 2.58 4.22
CA ILE A 21 9.18 4.04 4.01
C ILE A 21 10.55 4.62 4.36
N GLN A 22 10.86 5.81 3.85
CA GLN A 22 12.06 6.56 4.25
C GLN A 22 11.78 7.40 5.50
N TRP A 23 12.82 7.70 6.29
CA TRP A 23 12.70 8.53 7.51
C TRP A 23 11.90 9.82 7.33
N ASP A 24 12.10 10.53 6.21
CA ASP A 24 11.42 11.81 5.92
C ASP A 24 9.89 11.70 5.83
N TRP A 25 9.36 10.48 5.79
CA TRP A 25 7.93 10.18 5.74
C TRP A 25 7.33 9.73 7.07
N LEU A 26 8.14 9.49 8.09
CA LEU A 26 7.66 8.88 9.33
C LEU A 26 6.58 9.73 10.00
N ASP A 27 6.84 11.01 10.24
CA ASP A 27 5.88 11.91 10.89
C ASP A 27 4.57 11.98 10.10
N ARG A 28 4.67 12.11 8.77
CA ARG A 28 3.50 12.12 7.89
C ARG A 28 2.72 10.81 7.92
N PHE A 29 3.40 9.68 8.10
CA PHE A 29 2.76 8.37 8.21
C PHE A 29 2.04 8.21 9.54
N LEU A 30 2.63 8.69 10.64
CA LEU A 30 2.05 8.62 11.98
C LEU A 30 0.87 9.59 12.15
N ASP A 31 0.95 10.79 11.56
CA ASP A 31 -0.05 11.84 11.70
C ASP A 31 -1.20 11.75 10.67
N CYS A 32 -1.12 10.83 9.71
CA CYS A 32 -2.13 10.68 8.67
C CYS A 32 -3.43 10.06 9.23
N GLU A 33 -4.55 10.72 8.97
CA GLU A 33 -5.88 10.12 9.20
C GLU A 33 -6.41 9.50 7.90
N LEU A 34 -6.41 8.17 7.84
CA LEU A 34 -6.91 7.41 6.69
C LEU A 34 -8.36 6.97 6.93
N TYR A 35 -9.19 7.06 5.90
CA TYR A 35 -10.60 6.66 5.94
C TYR A 35 -10.88 5.53 4.94
N ALA A 36 -11.70 4.56 5.36
CA ALA A 36 -12.22 3.50 4.53
C ALA A 36 -13.69 3.79 4.17
N TYR A 37 -14.00 3.69 2.88
CA TYR A 37 -15.35 3.89 2.35
C TYR A 37 -15.99 2.54 2.05
N ARG A 38 -17.25 2.35 2.48
CA ARG A 38 -18.04 1.18 2.12
C ARG A 38 -19.02 1.54 1.03
N PHE A 39 -19.06 0.76 -0.04
CA PHE A 39 -19.97 0.95 -1.17
C PHE A 39 -20.95 -0.21 -1.29
N ASP A 40 -22.08 0.01 -1.97
CA ASP A 40 -22.89 -1.11 -2.49
C ASP A 40 -22.07 -1.85 -3.55
N ALA A 41 -21.97 -3.18 -3.43
CA ALA A 41 -21.18 -4.00 -4.33
C ALA A 41 -21.91 -4.28 -5.66
N ALA A 42 -23.25 -4.17 -5.72
CA ALA A 42 -24.03 -4.55 -6.90
C ALA A 42 -23.63 -3.81 -8.21
N PRO A 43 -23.27 -2.50 -8.18
CA PRO A 43 -22.78 -1.78 -9.36
C PRO A 43 -21.39 -2.17 -9.84
N PHE A 44 -20.64 -2.97 -9.07
CA PHE A 44 -19.25 -3.28 -9.35
C PHE A 44 -19.11 -4.63 -10.06
N ARG A 45 -18.24 -4.66 -11.06
CA ARG A 45 -17.82 -5.88 -11.75
C ARG A 45 -16.31 -6.04 -11.66
N LYS A 46 -15.82 -7.28 -11.76
CA LYS A 46 -14.38 -7.55 -11.82
C LYS A 46 -13.78 -6.82 -13.02
N ASN A 47 -12.63 -6.19 -12.80
CA ASN A 47 -11.84 -5.60 -13.87
C ASN A 47 -11.24 -6.73 -14.73
N PRO A 48 -11.47 -6.74 -16.06
CA PRO A 48 -10.92 -7.79 -16.92
C PRO A 48 -9.39 -7.75 -17.07
N VAL A 49 -8.74 -6.62 -16.76
CA VAL A 49 -7.30 -6.41 -16.99
C VAL A 49 -6.51 -6.28 -15.67
N GLY A 50 -7.15 -6.41 -14.51
CA GLY A 50 -6.46 -6.32 -13.23
C GLY A 50 -7.25 -6.93 -12.08
N GLY A 51 -6.60 -7.13 -10.92
CA GLY A 51 -7.21 -7.74 -9.74
C GLY A 51 -8.27 -6.90 -9.00
N GLY A 52 -8.78 -5.83 -9.63
CA GLY A 52 -9.68 -4.86 -9.00
C GLY A 52 -11.15 -5.02 -9.37
N TRP A 53 -11.99 -4.17 -8.77
CA TRP A 53 -13.40 -4.02 -9.09
C TRP A 53 -13.65 -2.63 -9.68
N ILE A 54 -14.51 -2.55 -10.70
CA ILE A 54 -14.83 -1.30 -11.41
C ILE A 54 -16.34 -1.12 -11.55
N SER A 55 -16.79 0.13 -11.64
CA SER A 55 -18.16 0.49 -11.99
C SER A 55 -18.14 1.53 -13.10
N GLU A 56 -19.13 1.50 -13.98
CA GLU A 56 -19.31 2.46 -15.09
C GLU A 56 -20.24 3.62 -14.72
N GLN A 57 -20.75 3.61 -13.48
CA GLN A 57 -21.58 4.66 -12.93
C GLN A 57 -20.99 5.20 -11.64
N ASN A 58 -21.37 6.42 -11.28
CA ASN A 58 -21.01 7.00 -10.01
C ASN A 58 -21.72 6.24 -8.88
N VAL A 59 -20.96 5.81 -7.88
CA VAL A 59 -21.50 5.15 -6.68
C VAL A 59 -21.15 6.00 -5.47
N ALA A 60 -22.15 6.45 -4.73
CA ALA A 60 -21.93 7.14 -3.46
C ALA A 60 -21.58 6.12 -2.36
N PRO A 61 -20.69 6.46 -1.41
CA PRO A 61 -20.40 5.59 -0.28
C PRO A 61 -21.63 5.46 0.62
N LEU A 62 -21.85 4.25 1.13
CA LEU A 62 -22.84 3.93 2.16
C LEU A 62 -22.39 4.39 3.54
N ASP A 63 -21.08 4.39 3.78
CA ASP A 63 -20.46 4.75 5.04
C ASP A 63 -18.97 5.11 4.84
N MET A 64 -18.42 5.86 5.78
CA MET A 64 -17.01 6.24 5.86
C MET A 64 -16.54 6.10 7.31
N GLN A 65 -15.50 5.27 7.52
CA GLN A 65 -14.97 5.01 8.86
C GLN A 65 -13.46 5.28 8.90
N PRO A 66 -12.93 5.89 9.98
CA PRO A 66 -11.50 6.01 10.14
C PRO A 66 -10.86 4.61 10.24
N VAL A 67 -9.73 4.42 9.57
CA VAL A 67 -8.96 3.18 9.60
C VAL A 67 -8.26 3.01 10.95
N GLY A 68 -7.98 4.12 11.65
CA GLY A 68 -7.19 4.14 12.88
C GLY A 68 -5.68 4.16 12.62
N PRO A 69 -4.86 3.96 13.67
CA PRO A 69 -3.41 4.07 13.58
C PRO A 69 -2.82 3.07 12.59
N LEU A 70 -2.02 3.55 11.63
CA LEU A 70 -1.52 2.72 10.55
C LEU A 70 -0.51 1.67 11.00
N LEU A 71 0.30 1.95 12.04
CA LEU A 71 1.23 0.95 12.60
C LEU A 71 0.48 -0.26 13.15
N ASP A 72 -0.63 -0.03 13.84
CA ASP A 72 -1.46 -1.11 14.37
C ASP A 72 -2.04 -1.95 13.23
N LYS A 73 -2.45 -1.32 12.12
CA LYS A 73 -2.93 -2.06 10.93
C LYS A 73 -1.88 -2.92 10.26
N HIS A 74 -0.63 -2.45 10.17
CA HIS A 74 0.46 -3.28 9.66
C HIS A 74 0.75 -4.46 10.60
N ARG A 75 0.75 -4.22 11.92
CA ARG A 75 0.92 -5.26 12.94
C ARG A 75 -0.19 -6.31 12.88
N GLU A 76 -1.44 -5.90 12.86
CA GLU A 76 -2.62 -6.78 12.75
C GLU A 76 -2.56 -7.62 11.47
N ALA A 77 -2.10 -7.04 10.36
CA ALA A 77 -1.94 -7.73 9.08
C ALA A 77 -0.66 -8.58 8.97
N SER A 78 0.15 -8.68 10.04
CA SER A 78 1.45 -9.36 10.03
C SER A 78 2.39 -8.85 8.92
N VAL A 79 2.36 -7.54 8.66
CA VAL A 79 3.26 -6.85 7.73
C VAL A 79 4.43 -6.30 8.53
N GLU A 80 5.65 -6.73 8.19
CA GLU A 80 6.86 -6.12 8.73
C GLU A 80 7.00 -4.70 8.19
N PHE A 81 7.02 -3.71 9.07
CA PHE A 81 7.16 -2.30 8.69
C PHE A 81 8.57 -1.79 8.95
N ARG A 82 9.26 -1.31 7.92
CA ARG A 82 10.63 -0.81 7.98
C ARG A 82 10.70 0.68 7.70
N ILE A 83 11.49 1.38 8.49
CA ILE A 83 11.89 2.76 8.23
C ILE A 83 13.35 2.72 7.80
N VAL A 84 13.63 3.15 6.58
CA VAL A 84 14.96 3.06 5.96
C VAL A 84 15.54 4.44 5.69
N THR A 85 16.87 4.51 5.55
CA THR A 85 17.58 5.75 5.19
C THR A 85 17.65 5.98 3.68
N ASP A 86 17.73 4.90 2.90
CA ASP A 86 17.79 4.94 1.44
C ASP A 86 16.76 3.97 0.85
N LEU A 87 15.61 4.51 0.48
CA LEU A 87 14.53 3.71 -0.08
C LEU A 87 14.70 3.43 -1.57
N LYS A 88 15.48 4.27 -2.27
CA LYS A 88 15.82 4.05 -3.67
C LYS A 88 16.74 2.84 -3.82
N GLY A 89 17.75 2.72 -2.96
CA GLY A 89 18.62 1.54 -2.91
C GLY A 89 17.83 0.26 -2.66
N VAL A 90 16.89 0.27 -1.70
CA VAL A 90 15.98 -0.86 -1.46
C VAL A 90 15.14 -1.20 -2.70
N TRP A 91 14.59 -0.18 -3.37
CA TRP A 91 13.81 -0.38 -4.60
C TRP A 91 14.65 -0.98 -5.72
N ASP A 92 15.84 -0.43 -5.98
CA ASP A 92 16.76 -0.90 -7.02
C ASP A 92 17.18 -2.37 -6.80
N ASP A 93 17.35 -2.78 -5.54
CA ASP A 93 17.66 -4.17 -5.19
C ASP A 93 16.47 -5.10 -5.38
N VAL A 94 15.27 -4.66 -4.99
CA VAL A 94 14.02 -5.42 -5.13
C VAL A 94 13.71 -5.72 -6.59
N ILE A 95 13.77 -4.72 -7.48
CA ILE A 95 13.41 -4.91 -8.90
C ILE A 95 14.38 -5.84 -9.65
N ARG A 96 15.57 -6.09 -9.10
CA ARG A 96 16.54 -7.04 -9.65
C ARG A 96 16.23 -8.48 -9.26
N GLN A 97 15.46 -8.70 -8.19
CA GLN A 97 15.05 -10.04 -7.78
C GLN A 97 13.99 -10.59 -8.75
N ARG A 98 14.05 -11.91 -8.99
CA ARG A 98 13.11 -12.61 -9.87
C ARG A 98 12.01 -13.37 -9.13
N ASP A 99 12.26 -13.70 -7.86
CA ASP A 99 11.44 -14.62 -7.07
C ASP A 99 10.66 -13.90 -5.95
N ILE A 100 10.50 -12.57 -6.06
CA ILE A 100 9.67 -11.78 -5.15
C ILE A 100 8.67 -10.98 -5.96
N GLU A 101 7.45 -10.92 -5.46
CA GLU A 101 6.44 -10.00 -5.95
C GLU A 101 6.61 -8.65 -5.22
N PHE A 102 6.43 -7.56 -5.96
CA PHE A 102 6.59 -6.25 -5.37
C PHE A 102 5.67 -5.23 -6.03
N SER A 103 5.36 -4.19 -5.27
CA SER A 103 4.62 -3.04 -5.74
C SER A 103 5.22 -1.78 -5.11
N GLY A 104 5.26 -0.70 -5.89
CA GLY A 104 5.70 0.60 -5.40
C GLY A 104 4.73 1.68 -5.83
N ILE A 105 4.40 2.58 -4.91
CA ILE A 105 3.54 3.73 -5.19
C ILE A 105 4.34 5.03 -5.13
N ARG A 106 4.06 5.92 -6.07
CA ARG A 106 4.70 7.26 -6.17
C ARG A 106 6.22 7.20 -6.33
N LEU A 107 6.72 6.22 -7.09
CA LEU A 107 8.15 6.01 -7.36
C LEU A 107 8.89 7.26 -7.89
N LYS A 108 8.18 8.16 -8.58
CA LYS A 108 8.73 9.45 -9.03
C LYS A 108 9.32 10.33 -7.91
N ASN A 109 8.97 10.06 -6.65
CA ASN A 109 9.48 10.79 -5.49
C ASN A 109 10.81 10.23 -4.97
N LEU A 110 11.37 9.17 -5.58
CA LEU A 110 12.65 8.58 -5.18
C LEU A 110 13.87 9.29 -5.79
N ASP A 111 13.69 10.11 -6.82
CA ASP A 111 14.77 10.79 -7.54
C ASP A 111 15.04 12.23 -7.03
N SER A 112 14.72 12.50 -5.76
CA SER A 112 14.89 13.83 -5.14
C SER A 112 16.34 14.10 -4.73
#